data_AF-A0A813G5E1-F1
#
_entry.id   AF-A0A813G5E1-F1
#
_cell.length_a   1.000
_cell.length_b   1.000
_cell.length_c   1.000
_cell.angle_alpha   90.00
_cell.angle_beta   90.00
_cell.angle_gamma   90.00
#
_symmetry.space_group_name_H-M   'P 1'
#
loop_
_entity.id
_entity.type
_entity.pdbx_description
1 polymer ?
#
loop_
_entity_poly.entity_id
_entity_poly.type
_entity_poly.pdbx_seq_one_letter_code
_entity_poly.pdbx_strand_id
1 'polypeptide(L)'
;MPQVAGRRFLNSGIILGRVSALREMLSQPVPNIMPGSDQAWYQAYGRKYPDKVLLDTSCELLCALNGAPEKNGMQLSSGRMVLSETGASPLVLHCVGRGRPSSELHEIFSALYPVQAGRLLDPWTADIVLGPVQTVRLYSGQGFWTSMLTVLCIQCGLLGSGHHVCRDVPSPLSAGCALATLTTFLVALVLCAGVFRLSGRKLGYNRVQDDIHKVS
;
A
#
# COMPACT_ATOMS: atom_id res chain seq x y z
N MET A 1 -35.45 11.17 0.67
CA MET A 1 -34.38 11.52 1.63
C MET A 1 -33.66 12.75 1.10
N PRO A 2 -33.46 13.80 1.92
CA PRO A 2 -32.74 14.99 1.49
C PRO A 2 -31.29 14.63 1.16
N GLN A 3 -30.79 15.10 0.01
CA GLN A 3 -29.39 14.90 -0.38
C GLN A 3 -28.52 15.86 0.41
N VAL A 4 -27.59 15.32 1.21
CA VAL A 4 -26.53 16.11 1.83
C VAL A 4 -25.66 16.72 0.73
N ALA A 5 -25.50 18.04 0.76
CA ALA A 5 -24.76 18.77 -0.27
C ALA A 5 -23.26 18.35 -0.24
N GLY A 6 -22.83 17.57 -1.24
CA GLY A 6 -21.42 17.20 -1.42
C GLY A 6 -21.17 15.76 -1.85
N ARG A 7 -22.11 14.83 -1.60
CA ARG A 7 -21.96 13.40 -1.93
C ARG A 7 -22.83 12.98 -3.11
N ARG A 8 -22.49 13.49 -4.29
CA ARG A 8 -23.27 13.29 -5.54
C ARG A 8 -22.69 12.25 -6.49
N PHE A 9 -21.49 11.74 -6.18
CA PHE A 9 -20.74 10.86 -7.08
C PHE A 9 -20.60 9.48 -6.46
N LEU A 10 -20.65 8.46 -7.32
CA LEU A 10 -20.41 7.08 -6.92
C LEU A 10 -18.95 6.93 -6.51
N ASN A 11 -18.65 6.08 -5.52
CA ASN A 11 -17.29 5.60 -5.26
C ASN A 11 -17.24 4.11 -5.59
N SER A 12 -16.28 3.70 -6.42
CA SER A 12 -16.16 2.33 -6.91
C SER A 12 -15.41 1.38 -5.98
N GLY A 13 -14.73 1.90 -4.94
CA GLY A 13 -13.92 1.08 -4.05
C GLY A 13 -14.75 0.16 -3.16
N ILE A 14 -16.03 0.48 -2.93
CA ILE A 14 -16.96 -0.38 -2.20
C ILE A 14 -18.32 -0.37 -2.89
N ILE A 15 -18.84 -1.57 -3.17
CA ILE A 15 -20.17 -1.80 -3.71
C ILE A 15 -20.83 -2.90 -2.89
N LEU A 16 -22.10 -2.73 -2.56
CA LEU A 16 -22.91 -3.74 -1.90
C LEU A 16 -24.17 -4.00 -2.72
N GLY A 17 -24.54 -5.27 -2.89
CA GLY A 17 -25.75 -5.63 -3.61
C GLY A 17 -26.03 -7.12 -3.60
N ARG A 18 -27.18 -7.50 -4.15
CA ARG A 18 -27.53 -8.92 -4.37
C ARG A 18 -26.58 -9.52 -5.39
N VAL A 19 -26.11 -10.74 -5.13
CA VAL A 19 -25.17 -11.46 -6.02
C VAL A 19 -25.67 -11.53 -7.46
N SER A 20 -26.97 -11.79 -7.67
CA SER A 20 -27.57 -11.83 -9.01
C SER A 20 -27.47 -10.49 -9.74
N ALA A 21 -27.73 -9.37 -9.06
CA ALA A 21 -27.62 -8.04 -9.64
C ALA A 21 -26.17 -7.67 -9.96
N LEU A 22 -25.22 -8.02 -9.08
CA LEU A 22 -23.80 -7.81 -9.33
C LEU A 22 -23.32 -8.63 -10.54
N ARG A 23 -23.79 -9.88 -10.68
CA ARG A 23 -23.46 -10.73 -11.83
C ARG A 23 -24.00 -10.17 -13.14
N GLU A 24 -25.21 -9.61 -13.13
CA GLU A 24 -25.79 -8.97 -14.30
C GLU A 24 -25.00 -7.70 -14.68
N MET A 25 -24.69 -6.85 -13.69
CA MET A 25 -23.88 -5.65 -13.87
C MET A 25 -22.49 -5.99 -14.43
N LEU A 26 -21.80 -6.96 -13.84
CA LEU A 26 -20.45 -7.39 -14.19
C LEU A 26 -20.41 -8.49 -15.25
N SER A 27 -21.47 -8.59 -16.07
CA SER A 27 -21.52 -9.53 -17.19
C SER A 27 -20.49 -9.22 -18.27
N GLN A 28 -20.00 -7.97 -18.31
CA GLN A 28 -18.91 -7.53 -19.17
C GLN A 28 -17.69 -7.16 -18.31
N PRO A 29 -16.47 -7.41 -18.81
CA PRO A 29 -15.26 -7.07 -18.08
C PRO A 29 -15.16 -5.57 -17.83
N VAL A 30 -14.87 -5.20 -16.58
CA VAL A 30 -14.57 -3.81 -16.20
C VAL A 30 -13.14 -3.50 -16.67
N PRO A 31 -12.93 -2.45 -17.48
CA PRO A 31 -11.60 -2.08 -17.94
C PRO A 31 -10.67 -1.77 -16.77
N ASN A 32 -9.46 -2.34 -16.79
CA ASN A 32 -8.43 -2.10 -15.78
C ASN A 32 -7.33 -1.14 -16.29
N ILE A 33 -7.71 -0.10 -17.05
CA ILE A 33 -6.76 0.86 -17.65
C ILE A 33 -7.19 2.31 -17.38
N MET A 34 -6.25 3.17 -16.97
CA MET A 34 -6.45 4.62 -16.90
C MET A 34 -6.31 5.20 -18.31
N PRO A 35 -7.43 5.42 -19.03
CA PRO A 35 -8.41 6.44 -18.63
C PRO A 35 -9.83 5.93 -18.35
N GLY A 36 -10.08 4.62 -18.50
CA GLY A 36 -11.38 3.98 -18.25
C GLY A 36 -11.42 3.26 -16.90
N SER A 37 -10.84 3.84 -15.84
CA SER A 37 -10.77 3.20 -14.52
C SER A 37 -12.12 2.62 -14.09
N ASP A 38 -12.08 1.59 -13.26
CA ASP A 38 -13.26 1.04 -12.58
C ASP A 38 -14.26 2.13 -12.15
N GLN A 39 -13.77 3.20 -11.51
CA GLN A 39 -14.54 4.39 -11.14
C GLN A 39 -15.34 5.01 -12.30
N ALA A 40 -14.72 5.19 -13.47
CA ALA A 40 -15.39 5.75 -14.63
C ALA A 40 -16.45 4.78 -15.18
N TRP A 41 -16.14 3.49 -15.21
CA TRP A 41 -17.06 2.44 -15.66
C TRP A 41 -18.31 2.38 -14.77
N TYR A 42 -18.14 2.29 -13.44
CA TYR A 42 -19.26 2.24 -12.50
C TYR A 42 -20.08 3.53 -12.51
N GLN A 43 -19.42 4.69 -12.66
CA GLN A 43 -20.11 5.96 -12.78
C GLN A 43 -20.96 6.04 -14.06
N ALA A 44 -20.48 5.50 -15.18
CA ALA A 44 -21.23 5.41 -16.42
C ALA A 44 -22.38 4.41 -16.31
N TYR A 45 -22.16 3.25 -15.70
CA TYR A 45 -23.20 2.24 -15.47
C TYR A 45 -24.33 2.80 -14.61
N GLY A 46 -24.02 3.44 -13.47
CA GLY A 46 -25.03 4.05 -12.60
C GLY A 46 -25.84 5.16 -13.26
N ARG A 47 -25.22 5.95 -14.16
CA ARG A 47 -25.95 6.95 -14.96
C ARG A 47 -26.90 6.32 -15.97
N LYS A 48 -26.52 5.17 -16.55
CA LYS A 48 -27.33 4.44 -17.53
C LYS A 48 -28.49 3.67 -16.88
N TYR A 49 -28.30 3.21 -15.64
CA TYR A 49 -29.28 2.39 -14.89
C TYR A 49 -29.57 2.98 -13.49
N PRO A 50 -30.19 4.18 -13.42
CA PRO A 50 -30.41 4.89 -12.15
C PRO A 50 -31.42 4.18 -11.21
N ASP A 51 -32.23 3.29 -11.75
CA ASP A 51 -33.18 2.44 -11.02
C ASP A 51 -32.51 1.19 -10.40
N LYS A 52 -31.33 0.80 -10.91
CA LYS A 52 -30.57 -0.37 -10.43
C LYS A 52 -29.47 -0.02 -9.44
N VAL A 53 -29.01 1.23 -9.44
CA VAL A 53 -27.88 1.69 -8.62
C VAL A 53 -28.32 2.81 -7.69
N LEU A 54 -28.21 2.57 -6.39
CA LEU A 54 -28.47 3.56 -5.36
C LEU A 54 -27.15 4.07 -4.77
N LEU A 55 -27.11 5.35 -4.41
CA LEU A 55 -26.00 5.97 -3.70
C LEU A 55 -26.38 6.14 -2.23
N ASP A 56 -25.53 5.66 -1.33
CA ASP A 56 -25.66 5.95 0.10
C ASP A 56 -25.16 7.38 0.38
N THR A 57 -26.00 8.36 0.09
CA THR A 57 -25.63 9.78 0.26
C THR A 57 -25.59 10.22 1.72
N SER A 58 -26.24 9.47 2.61
CA SER A 58 -26.31 9.74 4.05
C SER A 58 -25.20 9.06 4.86
N CYS A 59 -24.37 8.22 4.22
CA CYS A 59 -23.33 7.43 4.88
C CYS A 59 -23.89 6.55 6.01
N GLU A 60 -25.05 5.93 5.81
CA GLU A 60 -25.66 5.06 6.82
C GLU A 60 -25.01 3.67 6.84
N LEU A 61 -24.61 3.18 5.68
CA LEU A 61 -24.05 1.86 5.47
C LEU A 61 -22.58 1.95 5.03
N LEU A 62 -22.33 2.74 3.98
CA LEU A 62 -21.03 2.89 3.33
C LEU A 62 -20.65 4.37 3.31
N CYS A 63 -19.44 4.71 3.75
CA CYS A 63 -18.95 6.08 3.65
C CYS A 63 -17.53 6.12 3.09
N ALA A 64 -17.31 6.95 2.08
CA ALA A 64 -16.00 7.22 1.52
C ALA A 64 -15.44 8.53 2.07
N LEU A 65 -14.23 8.48 2.61
CA LEU A 65 -13.50 9.62 3.12
C LEU A 65 -12.38 9.98 2.17
N ASN A 66 -12.32 11.24 1.76
CA ASN A 66 -11.20 11.77 1.01
C ASN A 66 -10.38 12.67 1.95
N GLY A 67 -9.28 12.14 2.48
CA GLY A 67 -8.48 12.81 3.52
C GLY A 67 -9.09 12.72 4.92
N ALA A 68 -8.71 13.67 5.79
CA ALA A 68 -8.99 13.61 7.24
C ALA A 68 -10.48 13.50 7.59
N PRO A 69 -10.85 12.75 8.65
CA PRO A 69 -12.24 12.61 9.09
C PRO A 69 -12.99 13.93 9.27
N GLU A 70 -12.36 14.92 9.89
CA GLU A 70 -13.00 16.21 10.19
C GLU A 70 -13.36 16.97 8.91
N LYS A 71 -12.52 16.86 7.87
CA LYS A 71 -12.79 17.45 6.55
C LYS A 71 -14.00 16.83 5.87
N ASN A 72 -14.34 15.59 6.24
CA ASN A 72 -15.50 14.86 5.73
C ASN A 72 -16.71 14.96 6.68
N GLY A 73 -16.63 15.82 7.70
CA GLY A 73 -17.68 16.02 8.70
C GLY A 73 -17.86 14.83 9.64
N MET A 74 -16.82 14.02 9.83
CA MET A 74 -16.87 12.85 10.69
C MET A 74 -16.00 13.02 11.94
N GLN A 75 -16.47 12.43 13.02
CA GLN A 75 -15.80 12.41 14.31
C GLN A 75 -15.86 11.01 14.93
N LEU A 76 -14.87 10.69 15.76
CA LEU A 76 -14.91 9.48 16.58
C LEU A 76 -15.81 9.74 17.79
N SER A 77 -16.82 8.90 17.98
CA SER A 77 -17.71 8.93 19.15
C SER A 77 -18.02 7.50 19.60
N SER A 78 -17.80 7.22 20.88
CA SER A 78 -18.11 5.92 21.49
C SER A 78 -17.51 4.72 20.74
N GLY A 79 -16.26 4.86 20.26
CA GLY A 79 -15.56 3.80 19.53
C GLY A 79 -16.07 3.56 18.11
N ARG A 80 -16.82 4.50 17.53
CA ARG A 80 -17.28 4.44 16.13
C ARG A 80 -17.10 5.79 15.46
N MET A 81 -16.90 5.79 14.14
CA MET A 81 -17.01 7.03 13.39
C MET A 81 -18.47 7.42 13.22
N VAL A 82 -18.75 8.69 13.40
CA VAL A 82 -20.09 9.28 13.31
C VAL A 82 -20.03 10.53 12.44
N LEU A 83 -20.95 10.65 11.50
CA LEU A 83 -21.14 11.85 10.70
C LEU A 83 -21.84 12.90 11.56
N SER A 84 -21.18 14.04 11.78
CA SER A 84 -21.67 15.09 12.69
C SER A 84 -23.01 15.68 12.26
N GLU A 85 -23.28 15.74 10.95
CA GLU A 85 -24.52 16.32 10.41
C GLU A 85 -25.76 15.46 10.66
N THR A 86 -25.66 14.14 10.45
CA THR A 86 -26.82 13.23 10.53
C THR A 86 -26.81 12.34 11.76
N GLY A 87 -25.70 12.26 12.48
CA GLY A 87 -25.47 11.26 13.52
C GLY A 87 -25.28 9.83 12.98
N ALA A 88 -25.21 9.64 11.65
CA ALA A 88 -25.03 8.33 11.05
C ALA A 88 -23.66 7.72 11.41
N SER A 89 -23.64 6.42 11.69
CA SER A 89 -22.41 5.67 11.97
C SER A 89 -22.26 4.53 10.97
N PRO A 90 -21.55 4.74 9.84
CA PRO A 90 -21.48 3.77 8.76
C PRO A 90 -20.90 2.45 9.23
N LEU A 91 -21.37 1.35 8.63
CA LEU A 91 -20.82 0.02 8.87
C LEU A 91 -19.44 -0.13 8.22
N VAL A 92 -19.25 0.46 7.05
CA VAL A 92 -18.00 0.37 6.29
C VAL A 92 -17.47 1.76 5.95
N LEU A 93 -16.20 1.96 6.28
CA LEU A 93 -15.46 3.18 6.01
C LEU A 93 -14.40 2.93 4.96
N HIS A 94 -14.49 3.63 3.84
CA HIS A 94 -13.49 3.60 2.78
C HIS A 94 -12.62 4.86 2.87
N CYS A 95 -11.35 4.71 3.26
CA CYS A 95 -10.39 5.81 3.21
C CYS A 95 -9.80 5.91 1.81
N VAL A 96 -10.33 6.81 0.99
CA VAL A 96 -9.91 7.04 -0.40
C VAL A 96 -8.55 7.74 -0.39
N GLY A 97 -7.54 7.12 -1.01
CA GLY A 97 -6.19 7.68 -1.02
C GLY A 97 -5.16 6.82 -1.75
N ARG A 98 -3.97 7.39 -1.93
CA ARG A 98 -2.90 6.84 -2.80
C ARG A 98 -2.04 5.75 -2.16
N GLY A 99 -2.59 4.89 -1.31
CA GLY A 99 -1.87 3.72 -0.76
C GLY A 99 -0.61 4.03 0.07
N ARG A 100 -0.28 5.30 0.33
CA ARG A 100 0.39 5.64 1.60
C ARG A 100 -0.58 5.21 2.70
N PRO A 101 -0.14 4.71 3.87
CA PRO A 101 -0.96 4.82 5.07
C PRO A 101 -1.20 6.31 5.16
N SER A 102 -2.37 6.73 4.66
CA SER A 102 -2.85 8.06 4.87
C SER A 102 -2.81 8.16 6.39
N SER A 103 -2.16 9.19 6.94
CA SER A 103 -2.07 9.34 8.39
C SER A 103 -3.47 9.16 8.99
N GLU A 104 -4.49 9.53 8.24
CA GLU A 104 -5.90 9.28 8.41
C GLU A 104 -6.32 7.80 8.60
N LEU A 105 -5.95 6.86 7.70
CA LEU A 105 -6.32 5.45 7.87
C LEU A 105 -5.63 4.87 9.11
N HIS A 106 -4.36 5.22 9.31
CA HIS A 106 -3.63 4.81 10.49
C HIS A 106 -4.25 5.38 11.76
N GLU A 107 -4.56 6.68 11.80
CA GLU A 107 -5.18 7.36 12.94
C GLU A 107 -6.56 6.79 13.27
N ILE A 108 -7.42 6.63 12.26
CA ILE A 108 -8.76 6.03 12.44
C ILE A 108 -8.63 4.58 12.94
N PHE A 109 -7.75 3.79 12.32
CA PHE A 109 -7.58 2.38 12.70
C PHE A 109 -6.97 2.24 14.10
N SER A 110 -5.96 3.04 14.43
CA SER A 110 -5.33 3.10 15.76
C SER A 110 -6.32 3.56 16.83
N ALA A 111 -7.21 4.50 16.51
CA ALA A 111 -8.23 4.94 17.47
C ALA A 111 -9.35 3.92 17.68
N LEU A 112 -9.77 3.20 16.64
CA LEU A 112 -10.83 2.19 16.71
C LEU A 112 -10.34 0.84 17.25
N TYR A 113 -9.11 0.45 16.90
CA TYR A 113 -8.54 -0.87 17.16
C TYR A 113 -7.10 -0.76 17.68
N PRO A 114 -6.87 -0.10 18.83
CA PRO A 114 -5.52 0.25 19.31
C PRO A 114 -4.61 -0.97 19.46
N VAL A 115 -5.15 -2.11 19.91
CA VAL A 115 -4.35 -3.34 20.09
C VAL A 115 -3.94 -3.95 18.75
N GLN A 116 -4.83 -3.96 17.76
CA GLN A 116 -4.58 -4.52 16.43
C GLN A 116 -3.66 -3.60 15.62
N ALA A 117 -3.90 -2.29 15.69
CA ALA A 117 -3.02 -1.29 15.12
C ALA A 117 -1.61 -1.41 15.71
N GLY A 118 -1.49 -1.62 17.01
CA GLY A 118 -0.22 -1.87 17.68
C GLY A 118 0.52 -3.15 17.24
N ARG A 119 -0.15 -4.06 16.56
CA ARG A 119 0.48 -5.27 15.98
C ARG A 119 0.78 -5.14 14.50
N LEU A 120 -0.05 -4.38 13.78
CA LEU A 120 -0.02 -4.29 12.31
C LEU A 120 0.74 -3.07 11.80
N LEU A 121 0.60 -1.93 12.49
CA LEU A 121 1.04 -0.62 12.02
C LEU A 121 2.13 -0.01 12.89
N ASP A 122 2.28 -0.47 14.13
CA ASP A 122 3.33 -0.02 15.03
C ASP A 122 4.71 -0.57 14.62
N PRO A 123 5.79 0.07 15.11
CA PRO A 123 7.15 -0.33 14.80
C PRO A 123 7.39 -1.81 15.09
N TRP A 124 7.90 -2.53 14.09
CA TRP A 124 8.38 -3.88 14.29
C TRP A 124 9.59 -3.81 15.20
N THR A 125 9.57 -4.63 16.25
CA THR A 125 10.71 -4.82 17.13
C THR A 125 11.32 -6.18 16.87
N ALA A 126 12.64 -6.22 16.74
CA ALA A 126 13.39 -7.46 16.78
C ALA A 126 14.11 -7.48 18.11
N ASP A 127 13.67 -8.35 19.01
CA ASP A 127 14.20 -8.48 20.35
C ASP A 127 14.88 -9.86 20.49
N ILE A 128 16.11 -9.91 21.00
CA ILE A 128 16.74 -11.15 21.49
C ILE A 128 16.43 -11.29 22.97
N VAL A 129 15.79 -12.39 23.37
CA VAL A 129 15.57 -12.72 24.77
C VAL A 129 16.74 -13.57 25.28
N LEU A 130 17.56 -13.01 26.17
CA LEU A 130 18.68 -13.70 26.83
C LEU A 130 18.27 -14.09 28.25
N GLY A 131 17.55 -15.20 28.37
CA GLY A 131 17.08 -15.71 29.67
C GLY A 131 15.84 -14.99 30.22
N PRO A 132 15.48 -15.21 31.51
CA PRO A 132 14.19 -14.79 32.05
C PRO A 132 14.07 -13.28 32.37
N VAL A 133 15.17 -12.51 32.28
CA VAL A 133 15.19 -11.10 32.75
C VAL A 133 15.81 -10.12 31.75
N GLN A 134 16.48 -10.60 30.69
CA GLN A 134 17.12 -9.74 29.72
C GLN A 134 16.50 -9.89 28.35
N THR A 135 15.97 -8.77 27.86
CA THR A 135 15.53 -8.62 26.47
C THR A 135 16.39 -7.53 25.84
N VAL A 136 17.16 -7.89 24.82
CA VAL A 136 18.01 -6.97 24.05
C VAL A 136 17.29 -6.63 22.76
N ARG A 137 16.90 -5.38 22.61
CA ARG A 137 16.24 -4.87 21.40
C ARG A 137 17.26 -4.60 20.30
N LEU A 138 17.26 -5.42 19.26
CA LEU A 138 18.11 -5.26 18.08
C LEU A 138 17.58 -4.20 17.12
N TYR A 139 16.25 -4.10 17.01
CA TYR A 139 15.59 -3.22 16.06
C TYR A 139 14.26 -2.73 16.62
N SER A 140 13.91 -1.49 16.30
CA SER A 140 12.59 -0.91 16.54
C SER A 140 12.34 0.13 15.47
N GLY A 141 11.43 -0.15 14.53
CA GLY A 141 11.15 0.79 13.45
C GLY A 141 9.99 0.36 12.55
N GLN A 142 9.54 1.27 11.68
CA GLN A 142 8.47 1.05 10.68
C GLN A 142 8.89 0.11 9.54
N GLY A 143 9.62 -0.96 9.85
CA GLY A 143 10.34 -1.80 8.91
C GLY A 143 9.47 -2.32 7.76
N PHE A 144 8.24 -2.75 8.04
CA PHE A 144 7.32 -3.22 7.01
C PHE A 144 7.03 -2.15 5.94
N TRP A 145 6.72 -0.92 6.37
CA TRP A 145 6.42 0.17 5.45
C TRP A 145 7.65 0.60 4.65
N THR A 146 8.79 0.73 5.32
CA THR A 146 10.05 1.07 4.66
C THR A 146 10.45 -0.03 3.65
N SER A 147 10.27 -1.30 3.99
CA SER A 147 10.51 -2.43 3.09
C SER A 147 9.53 -2.45 1.91
N MET A 148 8.24 -2.23 2.15
CA MET A 148 7.24 -2.17 1.09
C MET A 148 7.54 -1.01 0.12
N LEU A 149 7.83 0.18 0.64
CA LEU A 149 8.27 1.31 -0.16
C LEU A 149 9.56 1.00 -0.92
N THR A 150 10.55 0.38 -0.27
CA THR A 150 11.81 -0.03 -0.91
C THR A 150 11.55 -0.92 -2.13
N VAL A 151 10.71 -1.94 -1.98
CA VAL A 151 10.34 -2.84 -3.08
C VAL A 151 9.65 -2.07 -4.20
N LEU A 152 8.71 -1.19 -3.88
CA LEU A 152 8.04 -0.34 -4.88
C LEU A 152 9.02 0.61 -5.58
N CYS A 153 9.96 1.22 -4.86
CA CYS A 153 10.99 2.09 -5.44
C CYS A 153 11.90 1.31 -6.41
N ILE A 154 12.31 0.09 -6.04
CA ILE A 154 13.12 -0.79 -6.90
C ILE A 154 12.32 -1.19 -8.15
N GLN A 155 11.08 -1.67 -7.97
CA GLN A 155 10.24 -2.11 -9.07
C GLN A 155 9.93 -0.96 -10.04
N CYS A 156 9.64 0.23 -9.52
CA CYS A 156 9.33 1.40 -10.33
C CYS A 156 10.53 2.11 -10.94
N GLY A 157 11.66 2.16 -10.23
CA GLY A 157 12.87 2.86 -10.67
C GLY A 157 13.79 2.01 -11.55
N LEU A 158 13.89 0.71 -11.30
CA LEU A 158 14.84 -0.18 -11.99
C LEU A 158 14.18 -1.12 -13.00
N LEU A 159 13.05 -1.74 -12.64
CA LEU A 159 12.38 -2.72 -13.51
C LEU A 159 11.37 -2.05 -14.46
N GLY A 160 10.87 -0.88 -14.08
CA GLY A 160 9.77 -0.21 -14.76
C GLY A 160 8.44 -0.96 -14.57
N SER A 161 7.32 -0.24 -14.64
CA SER A 161 6.01 -0.89 -14.77
C SER A 161 5.37 -0.50 -16.09
N GLY A 162 4.89 -1.50 -16.84
CA GLY A 162 4.16 -1.29 -18.10
C GLY A 162 2.82 -0.56 -17.94
N HIS A 163 2.34 -0.43 -16.70
CA HIS A 163 1.13 0.31 -16.34
C HIS A 163 1.51 1.53 -15.51
N HIS A 164 0.78 2.65 -15.61
CA HIS A 164 1.06 3.94 -14.94
C HIS A 164 1.12 3.92 -13.39
N VAL A 165 1.16 2.75 -12.77
CA VAL A 165 1.28 2.49 -11.33
C VAL A 165 2.47 3.25 -10.72
N CYS A 166 3.59 3.35 -11.44
CA CYS A 166 4.78 4.04 -10.97
C CYS A 166 4.74 5.57 -11.06
N ARG A 167 3.69 6.17 -11.64
CA ARG A 167 3.51 7.63 -11.65
C ARG A 167 3.28 8.18 -10.23
N ASP A 168 2.66 7.37 -9.37
CA ASP A 168 2.27 7.77 -8.03
C ASP A 168 3.25 7.32 -6.94
N VAL A 169 4.27 6.54 -7.30
CA VAL A 169 5.39 6.20 -6.42
C VAL A 169 6.35 7.40 -6.41
N PRO A 170 6.78 7.89 -5.23
CA PRO A 170 7.70 9.02 -5.17
C PRO A 170 9.00 8.67 -5.90
N SER A 171 9.62 9.66 -6.54
CA SER A 171 10.78 9.42 -7.41
C SER A 171 11.87 8.62 -6.68
N PRO A 172 12.72 7.86 -7.39
CA PRO A 172 13.84 7.13 -6.78
C PRO A 172 14.80 8.05 -5.99
N LEU A 173 14.77 9.36 -6.25
CA LEU A 173 15.54 10.40 -5.57
C LEU A 173 14.82 11.02 -4.36
N SER A 174 13.57 10.64 -4.10
CA SER A 174 12.87 11.06 -2.88
C SER A 174 13.54 10.44 -1.64
N ALA A 175 13.51 11.15 -0.50
CA ALA A 175 14.21 10.74 0.73
C ALA A 175 13.91 9.28 1.17
N GLY A 176 12.69 8.78 0.92
CA GLY A 176 12.31 7.39 1.22
C GLY A 176 12.87 6.35 0.24
N CYS A 177 12.97 6.68 -1.06
CA CYS A 177 13.53 5.76 -2.06
C CYS A 177 15.05 5.86 -2.20
N ALA A 178 15.65 7.00 -1.86
CA ALA A 178 17.09 7.22 -2.02
C ALA A 178 17.91 6.28 -1.14
N LEU A 179 17.49 6.09 0.12
CA LEU A 179 18.15 5.17 1.04
C LEU A 179 18.05 3.72 0.53
N ALA A 180 16.85 3.31 0.10
CA ALA A 180 16.61 1.98 -0.46
C ALA A 180 17.47 1.72 -1.71
N THR A 181 17.52 2.68 -2.63
CA THR A 181 18.29 2.62 -3.87
C THR A 181 19.78 2.54 -3.58
N LEU A 182 20.28 3.38 -2.66
CA LEU A 182 21.67 3.37 -2.21
C LEU A 182 22.05 2.04 -1.56
N THR A 183 21.21 1.51 -0.68
CA THR A 183 21.46 0.23 0.00
C THR A 183 21.55 -0.92 -1.00
N THR A 184 20.61 -0.96 -1.96
CA THR A 184 20.59 -1.98 -3.02
C THR A 184 21.84 -1.88 -3.91
N PHE A 185 22.26 -0.65 -4.25
CA PHE A 185 23.47 -0.41 -5.02
C PHE A 185 24.74 -0.84 -4.28
N LEU A 186 24.85 -0.56 -2.98
CA LEU A 186 25.97 -0.99 -2.15
C LEU A 186 26.04 -2.51 -2.02
N VAL A 187 24.91 -3.19 -1.82
CA VAL A 187 24.85 -4.66 -1.78
C VAL A 187 25.30 -5.24 -3.13
N ALA A 188 24.84 -4.69 -4.24
CA ALA A 188 25.27 -5.11 -5.57
C ALA A 188 26.79 -4.94 -5.77
N LEU A 189 27.37 -3.82 -5.32
CA LEU A 189 28.82 -3.59 -5.37
C LEU A 189 29.61 -4.62 -4.55
N VAL A 190 29.15 -4.93 -3.33
CA VAL A 190 29.81 -5.92 -2.47
C VAL A 190 29.75 -7.31 -3.11
N LEU A 191 28.60 -7.69 -3.67
CA LEU A 191 28.45 -8.97 -4.37
C LEU A 191 29.34 -9.03 -5.62
N CYS A 192 29.38 -7.98 -6.44
CA CYS A 192 30.25 -7.88 -7.59
C CYS A 192 31.74 -7.97 -7.20
N ALA A 193 32.15 -7.26 -6.14
CA ALA A 193 33.53 -7.32 -5.64
C ALA A 193 33.89 -8.71 -5.10
N GLY A 194 32.94 -9.39 -4.44
CA GLY A 194 33.09 -10.78 -4.00
C GLY A 194 33.29 -11.74 -5.17
N VAL A 195 32.45 -11.63 -6.21
CA VAL A 195 32.57 -12.43 -7.44
C VAL A 195 33.90 -12.15 -8.15
N PHE A 196 34.32 -10.88 -8.29
CA PHE A 196 35.60 -10.53 -8.89
C PHE A 196 36.79 -11.14 -8.13
N ARG A 197 36.79 -11.09 -6.80
CA ARG A 197 37.84 -11.71 -5.97
C ARG A 197 37.86 -13.23 -6.11
N LEU A 198 36.71 -13.88 -6.18
CA LEU A 198 36.62 -15.33 -6.37
C LEU A 198 37.08 -15.76 -7.77
N SER A 199 36.69 -15.01 -8.81
CA SER A 199 37.13 -15.25 -10.19
C SER A 199 38.64 -14.99 -10.36
N GLY A 200 39.18 -13.94 -9.76
CA GLY A 200 40.62 -13.66 -9.75
C GLY A 200 41.43 -14.74 -9.04
N ARG A 201 40.92 -15.31 -7.95
CA ARG A 201 41.54 -16.45 -7.26
C ARG A 201 41.54 -17.72 -8.12
N LYS A 202 40.46 -18.00 -8.86
CA LYS A 202 40.43 -19.14 -9.81
C LYS A 202 41.42 -18.97 -10.96
N LEU A 203 41.54 -17.77 -11.53
CA LEU A 203 42.53 -17.46 -12.57
C LEU A 203 43.97 -17.57 -12.08
N GLY A 204 44.26 -17.11 -10.86
CA GLY A 204 45.59 -17.26 -10.25
C GLY A 204 45.94 -18.73 -9.97
N TYR A 205 44.98 -19.53 -9.52
CA TYR A 205 45.19 -20.96 -9.25
C TYR A 205 45.46 -21.76 -10.53
N ASN A 206 44.70 -21.52 -11.60
CA ASN A 206 44.92 -22.19 -12.89
C ASN A 206 46.28 -21.83 -13.51
N ARG A 207 46.75 -20.58 -13.36
CA ARG A 207 48.05 -20.15 -13.90
C ARG A 207 49.23 -20.84 -13.22
N VAL A 208 49.16 -21.03 -11.90
CA VAL A 208 50.18 -21.78 -11.13
C VAL A 208 50.20 -23.25 -11.54
N GLN A 209 49.04 -23.83 -11.85
CA GLN A 209 48.94 -25.23 -12.25
C GLN A 209 49.49 -25.47 -13.67
N ASP A 210 49.30 -24.54 -14.60
CA ASP A 210 49.89 -24.57 -15.94
C ASP A 210 51.42 -24.43 -15.92
N ASP A 211 51.97 -23.63 -15.00
CA ASP A 211 53.42 -23.47 -14.85
C ASP A 211 54.08 -24.73 -14.24
N ILE A 212 53.39 -25.45 -13.34
CA ILE A 212 53.89 -26.72 -12.78
C ILE A 212 53.97 -27.80 -13.86
N HIS A 213 53.02 -27.86 -14.79
CA HIS A 213 53.02 -28.86 -15.87
C HIS A 213 54.05 -28.62 -16.99
N LYS A 214 54.62 -27.41 -17.09
CA LYS A 214 55.67 -27.10 -18.09
C LYS A 214 57.09 -27.42 -17.61
N VAL A 215 57.27 -27.72 -16.32
CA VAL A 215 58.58 -27.97 -15.70
C VAL A 215 58.83 -29.48 -15.48
N SER A 216 57.81 -30.33 -15.73
CA SER A 216 57.90 -31.80 -15.74
C SER A 216 58.03 -32.35 -17.16
#